data_AF-M5EG44-F1
#
_entry.id   AF-M5EG44-F1
#
_cell.length_a   1.000
_cell.length_b   1.000
_cell.length_c   1.000
_cell.angle_alpha   90.00
_cell.angle_beta   90.00
_cell.angle_gamma   90.00
#
_symmetry.space_group_name_H-M   'P 1'
#
loop_
_entity.id
_entity.type
_entity.pdbx_description
1 polymer ?
#
loop_
_entity_poly.entity_id
_entity_poly.type
_entity_poly.pdbx_seq_one_letter_code
_entity_poly.pdbx_strand_id
1 'polypeptide(L)' 'MARERFDIMGSRKLFSAIGDIFTTFGSAVAASRAVEAGRKPRANDLRKLGMDPAAFDKIGRF' A
#
# COMPACT_ATOMS: atom_id res chain seq x y z
N MET A 1 -16.71 -31.48 15.05
CA MET A 1 -15.41 -30.94 14.63
C MET A 1 -15.53 -29.69 13.71
N ALA A 2 -16.53 -28.81 13.89
CA ALA A 2 -16.73 -27.64 13.00
C ALA A 2 -16.40 -26.28 13.65
N ARG A 3 -16.26 -26.23 14.98
CA ARG A 3 -16.11 -24.98 15.73
C ARG A 3 -14.67 -24.45 15.80
N GLU A 4 -13.69 -25.29 15.49
CA GLU A 4 -12.25 -24.96 15.55
C GLU A 4 -11.73 -24.29 14.27
N ARG A 5 -12.45 -24.44 13.14
CA ARG A 5 -11.99 -23.94 11.83
C ARG A 5 -12.27 -22.44 11.61
N PHE A 6 -13.22 -21.88 12.37
CA PHE A 6 -13.66 -20.49 12.26
C PHE A 6 -12.65 -19.51 12.89
N ASP A 7 -12.02 -19.91 14.00
CA ASP A 7 -11.06 -19.08 14.74
C ASP A 7 -9.78 -18.80 13.93
N ILE A 8 -9.20 -19.85 13.34
CA ILE A 8 -7.99 -19.74 12.51
C ILE A 8 -8.22 -18.86 11.26
N MET A 9 -9.45 -18.86 10.70
CA MET A 9 -9.80 -18.01 9.57
C MET A 9 -9.94 -16.53 9.96
N GLY A 10 -10.45 -16.26 11.16
CA GLY A 10 -10.51 -14.92 11.75
C GLY A 10 -9.12 -14.32 12.00
N SER A 11 -8.21 -15.10 12.58
CA SER A 11 -6.83 -14.63 12.84
C SER A 11 -6.08 -14.34 11.53
N ARG A 12 -6.14 -15.23 10.53
CA ARG A 12 -5.51 -15.00 9.21
C ARG A 12 -6.03 -13.74 8.53
N LYS A 13 -7.34 -13.49 8.59
CA LYS A 13 -7.97 -12.29 8.02
C LYS A 13 -7.49 -11.01 8.72
N LEU A 14 -7.34 -11.05 10.05
CA LEU A 14 -6.79 -9.94 10.82
C LEU A 14 -5.32 -9.67 10.49
N PHE A 15 -4.49 -10.71 10.40
CA PHE A 15 -3.08 -10.57 10.02
C PHE A 15 -2.92 -10.00 8.60
N SER A 16 -3.76 -10.42 7.64
CA SER A 16 -3.77 -9.83 6.29
C SER A 16 -4.15 -8.35 6.33
N ALA A 17 -5.22 -7.96 7.04
CA ALA A 17 -5.64 -6.56 7.12
C ALA A 17 -4.56 -5.66 7.74
N ILE A 18 -3.88 -6.13 8.78
CA ILE A 18 -2.75 -5.41 9.39
C ILE A 18 -1.58 -5.31 8.41
N GLY A 19 -1.25 -6.39 7.71
CA GLY A 19 -0.21 -6.41 6.69
C GLY A 19 -0.48 -5.43 5.54
N ASP A 20 -1.73 -5.29 5.13
CA ASP A 20 -2.16 -4.35 4.09
C ASP A 20 -1.98 -2.90 4.55
N ILE A 21 -2.33 -2.57 5.80
CA ILE A 21 -2.14 -1.23 6.37
C ILE A 21 -0.65 -0.84 6.39
N PHE A 22 0.23 -1.73 6.88
CA PHE A 22 1.67 -1.46 6.90
C PHE A 22 2.26 -1.36 5.49
N THR A 23 1.75 -2.15 4.56
CA THR A 23 2.16 -2.10 3.15
C THR A 23 1.82 -0.76 2.51
N THR A 24 0.60 -0.26 2.74
CA THR A 24 0.15 1.05 2.25
C THR A 24 0.91 2.19 2.90
N PHE A 25 1.11 2.14 4.22
CA PHE A 25 1.88 3.16 4.95
C PHE A 25 3.34 3.22 4.48
N GLY A 26 3.99 2.06 4.30
CA GLY A 26 5.35 1.99 3.77
C GLY A 26 5.46 2.59 2.36
N SER A 27 4.46 2.34 1.51
CA SER A 27 4.39 2.95 0.18
C SER A 27 4.13 4.46 0.23
N ALA A 28 3.37 4.97 1.20
CA ALA A 28 3.21 6.41 1.42
C ALA A 28 4.56 7.06 1.74
N VAL A 29 5.30 6.49 2.69
CA VAL A 29 6.63 6.96 3.08
C VAL A 29 7.58 6.94 1.88
N ALA A 30 7.61 5.86 1.10
CA ALA A 30 8.45 5.76 -0.09
C ALA A 30 8.08 6.80 -1.16
N ALA A 31 6.78 7.02 -1.39
CA ALA A 31 6.31 8.02 -2.34
C ALA A 31 6.66 9.45 -1.89
N SER A 32 6.46 9.79 -0.62
CA SER A 32 6.85 11.10 -0.06
C SER A 32 8.35 11.35 -0.21
N ARG A 33 9.20 10.36 0.11
CA ARG A 33 10.65 10.50 -0.04
C ARG A 33 11.09 10.64 -1.50
N ALA A 34 10.40 10.01 -2.44
CA ALA A 34 10.69 10.18 -3.85
C ALA A 34 10.40 11.63 -4.28
N VAL A 35 9.22 12.14 -3.94
CA VAL A 35 8.80 13.53 -4.18
C VAL A 35 9.76 14.54 -3.56
N GLU A 36 10.10 14.37 -2.28
CA GLU A 36 11.06 15.24 -1.58
C GLU A 36 12.45 15.23 -2.23
N ALA A 37 12.87 14.09 -2.77
CA ALA A 37 14.14 13.95 -3.48
C ALA A 37 14.09 14.43 -4.95
N GLY A 38 12.97 15.02 -5.40
CA GLY A 38 12.80 15.46 -6.79
C GLY A 38 12.76 14.28 -7.78
N ARG A 39 12.31 13.11 -7.34
CA ARG A 39 12.19 11.91 -8.17
C ARG A 39 10.74 11.44 -8.23
N LYS A 40 10.37 10.81 -9.33
CA LYS A 40 9.07 10.18 -9.48
C LYS A 40 8.90 9.00 -8.49
N PRO A 41 7.82 8.96 -7.68
CA PRO A 41 7.42 7.79 -6.91
C PRO A 41 7.26 6.55 -7.79
N ARG A 42 7.58 5.37 -7.25
CA ARG A 42 7.43 4.13 -8.00
C ARG A 42 5.94 3.87 -8.27
N ALA A 43 5.63 3.40 -9.48
CA ALA A 43 4.27 3.06 -9.89
C ALA A 43 3.58 2.05 -8.95
N ASN A 44 4.34 1.16 -8.31
CA ASN A 44 3.80 0.22 -7.33
C ASN A 44 3.35 0.91 -6.03
N ASP A 45 4.10 1.90 -5.57
CA ASP A 45 3.77 2.64 -4.35
C ASP A 45 2.52 3.51 -4.58
N LEU A 46 2.43 4.16 -5.75
CA LEU A 46 1.24 4.91 -6.16
C LEU A 46 -0.01 4.00 -6.21
N ARG A 47 0.09 2.82 -6.82
CA ARG A 47 -1.04 1.86 -6.87
C ARG A 47 -1.49 1.40 -5.48
N LYS A 48 -0.55 1.15 -4.56
CA LYS A 48 -0.87 0.80 -3.16
C LYS A 48 -1.56 1.95 -2.41
N LEU A 49 -1.31 3.19 -2.82
CA LEU A 49 -2.00 4.38 -2.31
C LEU A 49 -3.35 4.64 -3.00
N GLY A 50 -3.77 3.77 -3.92
CA GLY A 50 -4.99 3.98 -4.71
C GLY A 50 -4.85 5.04 -5.80
N MET A 51 -3.63 5.45 -6.13
CA MET A 51 -3.34 6.41 -7.20
C MET A 51 -2.99 5.71 -8.51
N ASP A 52 -3.46 6.26 -9.62
CA ASP A 52 -3.01 5.88 -10.96
C ASP A 52 -1.62 6.50 -11.24
N PRO A 53 -0.58 5.70 -11.53
CA PRO A 53 0.73 6.21 -11.91
C PRO A 53 0.69 7.16 -13.12
N ALA A 54 -0.19 6.92 -14.10
CA ALA A 54 -0.32 7.77 -15.28
C ALA A 54 -1.00 9.11 -14.95
N ALA A 55 -1.86 9.15 -13.93
CA ALA A 55 -2.41 10.40 -13.41
C ALA A 55 -1.34 11.22 -12.68
N PHE A 56 -0.46 10.56 -11.92
CA PHE A 56 0.66 11.21 -11.26
C PHE A 56 1.65 11.84 -12.26
N ASP A 57 1.89 11.19 -13.39
CA ASP A 57 2.75 11.71 -14.46
C ASP A 57 2.28 13.03 -15.06
N LYS A 58 0.97 13.29 -15.00
CA LYS A 58 0.39 14.53 -15.49
C LYS A 58 0.59 15.71 -14.54
N ILE A 59 1.00 15.47 -13.29
CA ILE A 59 1.25 16.53 -12.28
C ILE A 59 2.51 17.33 -12.64
N GLY A 60 3.42 16.78 -13.46
CA GLY A 60 4.45 17.55 -14.15
C GLY A 60 5.47 18.26 -13.26
N ARG A 61 5.68 17.77 -12.02
CA ARG A 61 6.50 18.45 -11.01
C ARG A 61 7.81 17.75 -10.63
N PHE A 62 8.11 16.61 -11.26
CA PHE A 62 9.28 15.76 -10.96
C PHE A 62 9.90 15.21 -12.24
#